data_AF-E7QV51-F1
#
_entry.id   AF-E7QV51-F1
#
_cell.length_a   1.000
_cell.length_b   1.000
_cell.length_c   1.000
_cell.angle_alpha   90.00
_cell.angle_beta   90.00
_cell.angle_gamma   90.00
#
_symmetry.space_group_name_H-M   'P 1'
#
loop_
_entity.id
_entity.type
_entity.pdbx_description
1 polymer ?
#
loop_
_entity_poly.entity_id
_entity_poly.type
_entity_poly.pdbx_seq_one_letter_code
_entity_poly.pdbx_strand_id
1 'polypeptide(L)'
;MGEQDDIGQRPALRSLSGRRLGTVGRRRFITTLAGAGLGSMAALLTPDDVRAAGRDEVPLVYGHGRDFEPLTTTVPADWFADLRAAFDAHDRLDLLSRSGVVGSAVVPGEFGGRNAALAVDVTDDEATGSVPERVGDVAVEVNRVESTANEQRIESGDASFDGNHIPGSVECGSKDAAATLSPAMYDGETPFFTTSNHLYGDDGEQHRGEPFYVKRRNGWRKVGEVRRGYALDDFVRIDPVNGAVPASAIDGSSPSVVMGQFTRAGLARVKAHGSKLKKRAVVSGFTSGAIQSIDGMTCAYGTVCKRGQLKWGSQSSFTDGDSGSVSYHPDLERPEDGLLVAGMNNARTWWPGEDYIWGTAAYRLTANHGFTFSPPTAGAP
;
A
#
# COMPACT_ATOMS: atom_id res chain seq x y z
N MET A 1 -51.57 30.82 -56.61
CA MET A 1 -51.42 31.80 -55.54
C MET A 1 -52.25 31.28 -54.38
N GLY A 2 -51.61 30.79 -53.31
CA GLY A 2 -52.19 30.26 -52.06
C GLY A 2 -52.97 28.95 -52.20
N GLU A 3 -52.97 27.97 -51.29
CA GLU A 3 -52.40 27.78 -49.95
C GLU A 3 -52.50 26.26 -49.69
N GLN A 4 -51.43 25.62 -49.20
CA GLN A 4 -51.53 24.36 -48.45
C GLN A 4 -50.47 24.43 -47.35
N ASP A 5 -50.97 24.57 -46.12
CA ASP A 5 -50.24 24.36 -44.88
C ASP A 5 -49.84 22.88 -44.79
N ASP A 6 -48.54 22.60 -44.66
CA ASP A 6 -48.08 21.32 -44.12
C ASP A 6 -47.06 21.58 -43.00
N ILE A 7 -47.34 20.94 -41.87
CA ILE A 7 -46.78 21.23 -40.56
C ILE A 7 -45.37 20.63 -40.51
N GLY A 8 -44.39 21.49 -40.28
CA GLY A 8 -42.96 21.16 -40.26
C GLY A 8 -42.61 19.95 -39.37
N GLN A 9 -42.08 18.91 -40.02
CA GLN A 9 -41.38 17.82 -39.38
C GLN A 9 -40.14 18.34 -38.62
N ARG A 10 -40.07 18.04 -37.32
CA ARG A 10 -38.84 18.16 -36.52
C ARG A 10 -37.77 17.20 -37.08
N PRO A 11 -36.51 17.62 -37.25
CA PRO A 11 -35.44 16.70 -37.59
C PRO A 11 -35.19 15.74 -36.42
N ALA A 12 -35.26 14.44 -36.71
CA ALA A 12 -34.98 13.38 -35.76
C ALA A 12 -33.54 13.51 -35.23
N LEU A 13 -33.42 13.64 -33.91
CA LEU A 13 -32.17 13.44 -33.17
C LEU A 13 -31.66 12.03 -33.47
N ARG A 14 -30.62 11.94 -34.30
CA ARG A 14 -29.83 10.72 -34.45
C ARG A 14 -29.14 10.43 -33.13
N SER A 15 -29.75 9.52 -32.37
CA SER A 15 -29.14 8.75 -31.30
C SER A 15 -27.78 8.22 -31.76
N LEU A 16 -26.69 8.78 -31.22
CA LEU A 16 -25.36 8.18 -31.24
C LEU A 16 -25.26 7.18 -30.09
N SER A 17 -26.12 6.16 -30.10
CA SER A 17 -25.95 4.96 -29.27
C SER A 17 -25.65 3.79 -30.20
N GLY A 18 -24.40 3.36 -30.20
CA GLY A 18 -23.97 2.27 -31.08
C GLY A 18 -22.48 2.15 -31.32
N ARG A 19 -21.62 2.62 -30.40
CA ARG A 19 -20.26 2.07 -30.35
C ARG A 19 -20.37 0.72 -29.66
N ARG A 20 -20.44 -0.36 -30.42
CA ARG A 20 -20.12 -1.69 -29.91
C ARG A 20 -18.72 -1.58 -29.31
N LEU A 21 -18.61 -1.69 -27.98
CA LEU A 21 -17.35 -1.97 -27.32
C LEU A 21 -16.85 -3.28 -27.92
N GLY A 22 -15.85 -3.16 -28.79
CA GLY A 22 -15.25 -4.32 -29.43
C GLY A 22 -14.52 -5.10 -28.36
N THR A 23 -14.79 -6.40 -28.30
CA THR A 23 -14.04 -7.37 -27.51
C THR A 23 -12.55 -7.06 -27.57
N VAL A 24 -11.87 -7.11 -26.43
CA VAL A 24 -10.42 -6.87 -26.36
C VAL A 24 -9.70 -7.81 -27.33
N GLY A 25 -9.22 -7.25 -28.45
CA GLY A 25 -8.49 -8.04 -29.44
C GLY A 25 -7.24 -8.67 -28.83
N ARG A 26 -6.90 -9.91 -29.22
CA ARG A 26 -5.74 -10.68 -28.71
C ARG A 26 -4.45 -9.86 -28.56
N ARG A 27 -4.20 -8.92 -29.46
CA ARG A 27 -3.02 -8.06 -29.43
C ARG A 27 -3.04 -7.08 -28.26
N ARG A 28 -4.19 -6.48 -27.95
CA ARG A 28 -4.37 -5.60 -26.79
C ARG A 28 -4.28 -6.41 -25.48
N PHE A 29 -4.83 -7.62 -25.46
CA PHE A 29 -4.68 -8.57 -24.34
C PHE A 29 -3.22 -8.92 -24.07
N ILE A 30 -2.43 -9.27 -25.10
CA ILE A 30 -1.00 -9.58 -24.97
C ILE A 30 -0.19 -8.37 -24.50
N THR A 31 -0.48 -7.16 -25.01
CA THR A 31 0.18 -5.93 -24.53
C THR A 31 -0.20 -5.61 -23.07
N THR A 32 -1.44 -5.91 -22.67
CA THR A 32 -1.88 -5.78 -21.28
C THR A 32 -1.17 -6.78 -20.36
N LEU A 33 -1.03 -8.05 -20.78
CA LEU A 33 -0.29 -9.08 -20.05
C LEU A 33 1.20 -8.71 -19.87
N ALA A 34 1.87 -8.30 -20.95
CA ALA A 34 3.29 -7.93 -20.89
C ALA A 34 3.54 -6.77 -19.91
N GLY A 35 2.62 -5.81 -19.83
CA GLY A 35 2.73 -4.70 -18.88
C GLY A 35 2.11 -4.95 -17.50
N ALA A 36 1.46 -6.10 -17.27
CA ALA A 36 1.01 -6.57 -15.95
C ALA A 36 2.11 -7.36 -15.22
N GLY A 37 3.35 -7.38 -15.75
CA GLY A 37 4.43 -8.23 -15.25
C GLY A 37 4.34 -9.70 -15.69
N LEU A 38 3.37 -10.04 -16.55
CA LEU A 38 3.11 -11.41 -17.02
C LEU A 38 3.81 -11.73 -18.35
N GLY A 39 4.80 -10.94 -18.77
CA GLY A 39 5.48 -11.09 -20.07
C GLY A 39 6.15 -12.47 -20.27
N SER A 40 6.62 -13.08 -19.20
CA SER A 40 7.13 -14.47 -19.16
C SER A 40 6.07 -15.49 -18.72
N MET A 41 4.89 -15.05 -18.27
CA MET A 41 3.81 -15.88 -17.72
C MET A 41 2.67 -16.14 -18.72
N ALA A 42 2.89 -15.89 -20.01
CA ALA A 42 1.97 -16.34 -21.07
C ALA A 42 1.72 -17.86 -21.03
N ALA A 43 2.64 -18.64 -20.44
CA ALA A 43 2.51 -20.07 -20.20
C ALA A 43 1.59 -20.44 -19.02
N LEU A 44 1.19 -19.48 -18.19
CA LEU A 44 0.31 -19.68 -17.01
C LEU A 44 -1.13 -19.21 -17.27
N LEU A 45 -1.45 -18.84 -18.51
CA LEU A 45 -2.81 -18.53 -18.92
C LEU A 45 -3.68 -19.78 -18.78
N THR A 46 -4.67 -19.68 -17.90
CA THR A 46 -5.68 -20.70 -17.69
C THR A 46 -6.79 -20.60 -18.73
N PRO A 47 -7.60 -21.66 -18.94
CA PRO A 47 -8.82 -21.58 -19.74
C PRO A 47 -9.81 -20.49 -19.27
N ASP A 48 -9.71 -20.05 -18.01
CA ASP A 48 -10.51 -18.96 -17.47
C ASP A 48 -10.02 -17.59 -17.94
N ASP A 49 -8.72 -17.40 -18.09
CA ASP A 49 -8.13 -16.17 -18.66
C ASP A 49 -8.51 -15.97 -20.14
N VAL A 50 -8.63 -17.07 -20.90
CA VAL A 50 -9.10 -17.04 -22.29
C VAL A 50 -10.60 -16.71 -22.36
N ARG A 51 -11.40 -17.15 -21.38
CA ARG A 51 -12.82 -16.80 -21.27
C ARG A 51 -13.02 -15.36 -20.78
N ALA A 52 -12.16 -14.86 -19.90
CA ALA A 52 -12.14 -13.48 -19.42
C ALA A 52 -11.92 -12.46 -20.55
N ALA A 53 -11.08 -12.79 -21.55
CA ALA A 53 -10.93 -11.97 -22.76
C ALA A 53 -12.23 -11.83 -23.57
N GLY A 54 -13.18 -12.76 -23.44
CA GLY A 54 -14.53 -12.67 -24.01
C GLY A 54 -15.50 -11.82 -23.19
N ARG A 55 -15.12 -11.38 -21.97
CA ARG A 55 -15.92 -10.60 -21.02
C ARG A 55 -15.32 -9.22 -20.71
N ASP A 56 -14.36 -8.77 -21.52
CA ASP A 56 -13.59 -7.52 -21.28
C ASP A 56 -12.91 -7.48 -19.90
N GLU A 57 -12.43 -8.64 -19.43
CA GLU A 57 -11.65 -8.81 -18.20
C GLU A 57 -10.19 -9.14 -18.52
N VAL A 58 -9.28 -8.81 -17.60
CA VAL A 58 -7.84 -9.10 -17.70
C VAL A 58 -7.32 -9.68 -16.38
N PRO A 59 -6.32 -10.59 -16.43
CA PRO A 59 -5.73 -11.11 -15.21
C PRO A 59 -4.93 -10.05 -14.46
N LEU A 60 -4.92 -10.17 -13.14
CA LEU A 60 -4.24 -9.30 -12.19
C LEU A 60 -3.54 -10.15 -11.12
N VAL A 61 -2.24 -9.95 -10.93
CA VAL A 61 -1.53 -10.42 -9.74
C VAL A 61 -1.80 -9.46 -8.60
N TYR A 62 -2.68 -9.82 -7.67
CA TYR A 62 -3.10 -8.95 -6.56
C TYR A 62 -2.23 -9.11 -5.31
N GLY A 63 -1.49 -10.20 -5.19
CA GLY A 63 -0.58 -10.38 -4.07
C GLY A 63 0.44 -11.48 -4.33
N HIS A 64 1.32 -11.68 -3.36
CA HIS A 64 2.19 -12.84 -3.26
C HIS A 64 1.89 -13.52 -1.94
N GLY A 65 1.59 -14.82 -1.98
CA GLY A 65 1.18 -15.62 -0.84
C GLY A 65 2.32 -16.42 -0.23
N ARG A 66 1.99 -17.62 0.25
CA ARG A 66 2.98 -18.57 0.78
C ARG A 66 4.00 -18.89 -0.30
N ASP A 67 5.25 -19.07 0.09
CA ASP A 67 6.36 -19.35 -0.82
C ASP A 67 6.60 -18.25 -1.86
N PHE A 68 6.03 -17.06 -1.61
CA PHE A 68 5.96 -15.91 -2.51
C PHE A 68 5.24 -16.19 -3.85
N GLU A 69 4.38 -17.21 -3.89
CA GLU A 69 3.61 -17.56 -5.08
C GLU A 69 2.62 -16.44 -5.47
N PRO A 70 2.52 -16.11 -6.77
CA PRO A 70 1.63 -15.06 -7.23
C PRO A 70 0.17 -15.45 -7.01
N LEU A 71 -0.59 -14.53 -6.42
CA LEU A 71 -2.03 -14.65 -6.25
C LEU A 71 -2.72 -13.88 -7.37
N THR A 72 -3.48 -14.60 -8.20
CA THR A 72 -4.10 -14.05 -9.41
C THR A 72 -5.61 -14.01 -9.32
N THR A 73 -6.20 -13.00 -9.93
CA THR A 73 -7.65 -12.86 -10.15
C THR A 73 -7.88 -12.16 -11.48
N THR A 74 -9.13 -11.92 -11.87
CA THR A 74 -9.48 -11.12 -13.05
C THR A 74 -10.18 -9.82 -12.64
N VAL A 75 -9.95 -8.76 -13.42
CA VAL A 75 -10.54 -7.43 -13.20
C VAL A 75 -11.04 -6.83 -14.52
N PRO A 76 -11.94 -5.83 -14.49
CA PRO A 76 -12.34 -5.10 -15.70
C PRO A 76 -11.13 -4.48 -16.42
N ALA A 77 -11.07 -4.68 -17.75
CA ALA A 77 -9.95 -4.26 -18.57
C ALA A 77 -9.79 -2.73 -18.65
N ASP A 78 -10.90 -2.00 -18.60
CA ASP A 78 -10.94 -0.54 -18.58
C ASP A 78 -10.34 0.01 -17.28
N TRP A 79 -10.81 -0.47 -16.13
CA TRP A 79 -10.27 -0.11 -14.81
C TRP A 79 -8.77 -0.37 -14.72
N PHE A 80 -8.31 -1.52 -15.21
CA PHE A 80 -6.88 -1.86 -15.15
C PHE A 80 -6.05 -0.98 -16.10
N ALA A 81 -6.58 -0.64 -17.27
CA ALA A 81 -5.91 0.29 -18.19
C ALA A 81 -5.79 1.69 -17.58
N ASP A 82 -6.85 2.19 -16.93
CA ASP A 82 -6.85 3.49 -16.26
C ASP A 82 -5.88 3.51 -15.08
N LEU A 83 -5.86 2.45 -14.26
CA LEU A 83 -4.92 2.31 -13.16
C LEU A 83 -3.47 2.34 -13.64
N ARG A 84 -3.16 1.62 -14.72
CA ARG A 84 -1.81 1.62 -15.31
C ARG A 84 -1.43 2.99 -15.86
N ALA A 85 -2.35 3.68 -16.53
CA ALA A 85 -2.11 5.03 -17.00
C ALA A 85 -1.79 5.97 -15.84
N ALA A 86 -2.48 5.85 -14.70
CA ALA A 86 -2.20 6.64 -13.50
C ALA A 86 -0.82 6.33 -12.91
N PHE A 87 -0.41 5.06 -12.82
CA PHE A 87 0.94 4.71 -12.39
C PHE A 87 2.01 5.25 -13.35
N ASP A 88 1.85 5.06 -14.66
CA ASP A 88 2.78 5.57 -15.66
C ASP A 88 2.87 7.11 -15.62
N ALA A 89 1.76 7.79 -15.35
CA ALA A 89 1.72 9.23 -15.18
C ALA A 89 2.44 9.67 -13.90
N HIS A 90 2.22 8.99 -12.78
CA HIS A 90 2.89 9.28 -11.51
C HIS A 90 4.41 9.08 -11.60
N ASP A 91 4.85 7.98 -12.23
CA ASP A 91 6.27 7.64 -12.38
C ASP A 91 7.02 8.64 -13.30
N ARG A 92 6.30 9.30 -14.22
CA ARG A 92 6.85 10.35 -15.11
C ARG A 92 6.79 11.75 -14.51
N LEU A 93 6.08 11.92 -13.41
CA LEU A 93 5.84 13.23 -12.83
C LEU A 93 7.00 13.65 -11.92
N ASP A 94 7.85 14.55 -12.44
CA ASP A 94 8.77 15.30 -11.60
C ASP A 94 8.06 16.53 -11.02
N LEU A 95 7.02 16.33 -10.19
CA LEU A 95 6.32 17.44 -9.53
C LEU A 95 7.05 17.93 -8.30
N LEU A 96 7.86 17.11 -7.65
CA LEU A 96 8.49 17.49 -6.38
C LEU A 96 9.69 18.40 -6.56
N SER A 97 10.18 18.57 -7.80
CA SER A 97 11.09 19.66 -8.13
C SER A 97 10.38 21.02 -8.19
N ARG A 98 9.04 21.06 -8.14
CA ARG A 98 8.25 22.30 -8.14
C ARG A 98 8.04 22.81 -6.72
N SER A 99 8.32 24.10 -6.53
CA SER A 99 8.14 24.78 -5.26
C SER A 99 6.69 24.67 -4.77
N GLY A 100 6.51 24.32 -3.49
CA GLY A 100 5.20 24.23 -2.84
C GLY A 100 4.45 22.92 -3.05
N VAL A 101 4.98 21.96 -3.82
CA VAL A 101 4.46 20.57 -3.87
C VAL A 101 5.16 19.74 -2.81
N VAL A 102 4.39 19.11 -1.92
CA VAL A 102 4.92 18.33 -0.79
C VAL A 102 4.57 16.86 -0.84
N GLY A 103 3.61 16.49 -1.68
CA GLY A 103 3.24 15.10 -1.90
C GLY A 103 2.58 14.86 -3.24
N SER A 104 2.67 13.62 -3.69
CA SER A 104 1.89 13.11 -4.82
C SER A 104 1.59 11.63 -4.62
N ALA A 105 0.45 11.15 -5.10
CA ALA A 105 0.09 9.74 -5.00
C ALA A 105 -0.91 9.34 -6.08
N VAL A 106 -1.06 8.04 -6.33
CA VAL A 106 -2.14 7.54 -7.18
C VAL A 106 -3.38 7.28 -6.34
N VAL A 107 -4.52 7.80 -6.77
CA VAL A 107 -5.85 7.47 -6.24
C VAL A 107 -6.47 6.43 -7.18
N PRO A 108 -6.54 5.14 -6.77
CA PRO A 108 -7.18 4.15 -7.61
C PRO A 108 -8.67 4.42 -7.81
N GLY A 109 -9.15 4.14 -9.02
CA GLY A 109 -10.56 4.21 -9.37
C GLY A 109 -11.40 3.07 -8.80
N GLU A 110 -12.69 3.09 -9.10
CA GLU A 110 -13.70 2.11 -8.71
C GLU A 110 -14.10 1.24 -9.90
N PHE A 111 -14.50 -0.01 -9.67
CA PHE A 111 -15.01 -0.84 -10.76
C PHE A 111 -16.32 -0.27 -11.33
N GLY A 112 -16.34 0.06 -12.62
CA GLY A 112 -17.48 0.69 -13.28
C GLY A 112 -17.81 2.11 -12.77
N GLY A 113 -16.93 2.70 -11.98
CA GLY A 113 -17.12 3.99 -11.33
C GLY A 113 -16.12 5.04 -11.82
N ARG A 114 -15.57 5.82 -10.89
CA ARG A 114 -14.57 6.84 -11.21
C ARG A 114 -13.25 6.21 -11.66
N ASN A 115 -12.61 6.82 -12.64
CA ASN A 115 -11.28 6.42 -13.12
C ASN A 115 -10.20 6.74 -12.07
N ALA A 116 -9.03 6.13 -12.22
CA ALA A 116 -7.87 6.46 -11.41
C ALA A 116 -7.38 7.90 -11.69
N ALA A 117 -6.87 8.55 -10.65
CA ALA A 117 -6.36 9.92 -10.70
C ALA A 117 -5.01 10.04 -9.97
N LEU A 118 -4.36 11.19 -10.12
CA LEU A 118 -3.23 11.59 -9.29
C LEU A 118 -3.73 12.57 -8.24
N ALA A 119 -3.40 12.34 -6.97
CA ALA A 119 -3.53 13.36 -5.94
C ALA A 119 -2.19 14.08 -5.81
N VAL A 120 -2.22 15.40 -5.69
CA VAL A 120 -1.04 16.26 -5.49
C VAL A 120 -1.32 17.18 -4.31
N ASP A 121 -0.47 17.11 -3.31
CA ASP A 121 -0.61 17.88 -2.07
C ASP A 121 0.31 19.11 -2.14
N VAL A 122 -0.26 20.30 -1.96
CA VAL A 122 0.42 21.60 -2.06
C VAL A 122 0.25 22.43 -0.79
N THR A 123 1.25 23.26 -0.47
CA THR A 123 1.27 24.09 0.74
C THR A 123 0.89 25.54 0.52
N ASP A 124 0.81 25.98 -0.73
CA ASP A 124 0.54 27.37 -1.10
C ASP A 124 -0.34 27.46 -2.36
N ASP A 125 -1.15 28.52 -2.44
CA ASP A 125 -2.06 28.76 -3.56
C ASP A 125 -1.31 29.02 -4.86
N GLU A 126 -0.14 29.67 -4.80
CA GLU A 126 0.71 29.90 -5.97
C GLU A 126 1.21 28.58 -6.59
N ALA A 127 1.38 27.54 -5.79
CA ALA A 127 1.77 26.21 -6.27
C ALA A 127 0.65 25.52 -7.06
N THR A 128 -0.62 25.82 -6.77
CA THR A 128 -1.80 25.25 -7.45
C THR A 128 -1.79 25.57 -8.95
N GLY A 129 -1.46 26.82 -9.31
CA GLY A 129 -1.36 27.23 -10.72
C GLY A 129 -0.20 26.58 -11.49
N SER A 130 0.76 25.99 -10.76
CA SER A 130 1.90 25.30 -11.35
C SER A 130 1.65 23.81 -11.59
N VAL A 131 0.60 23.22 -11.00
CA VAL A 131 0.28 21.79 -11.16
C VAL A 131 -0.67 21.62 -12.36
N PRO A 132 -0.34 20.75 -13.34
CA PRO A 132 -1.23 20.55 -14.48
C PRO A 132 -2.52 19.83 -14.03
N GLU A 133 -3.67 20.21 -14.58
CA GLU A 133 -4.95 19.54 -14.28
C GLU A 133 -5.00 18.08 -14.78
N ARG A 134 -4.14 17.73 -15.76
CA ARG A 134 -4.05 16.40 -16.36
C ARG A 134 -2.63 16.05 -16.75
N VAL A 135 -2.32 14.76 -16.74
CA VAL A 135 -1.07 14.19 -17.24
C VAL A 135 -1.44 13.10 -18.24
N GLY A 136 -1.32 13.43 -19.53
CA GLY A 136 -1.97 12.62 -20.58
C GLY A 136 -3.47 12.58 -20.34
N ASP A 137 -4.02 11.36 -20.19
CA ASP A 137 -5.44 11.13 -19.93
C ASP A 137 -5.80 10.99 -18.44
N VAL A 138 -4.83 11.16 -17.53
CA VAL A 138 -5.04 11.00 -16.09
C VAL A 138 -5.36 12.36 -15.48
N ALA A 139 -6.45 12.43 -14.70
CA ALA A 139 -6.81 13.63 -13.96
C ALA A 139 -5.85 13.87 -12.78
N VAL A 140 -5.59 15.13 -12.46
CA VAL A 140 -4.81 15.54 -11.29
C VAL A 140 -5.73 16.30 -10.34
N GLU A 141 -5.86 15.79 -9.13
CA GLU A 141 -6.60 16.36 -8.02
C GLU A 141 -5.60 17.07 -7.09
N VAL A 142 -5.75 18.38 -6.92
CA VAL A 142 -4.86 19.17 -6.06
C VAL A 142 -5.51 19.36 -4.69
N ASN A 143 -4.82 18.94 -3.63
CA ASN A 143 -5.24 19.13 -2.25
C ASN A 143 -4.33 20.16 -1.58
N ARG A 144 -4.93 21.07 -0.81
CA ARG A 144 -4.19 22.01 0.02
C ARG A 144 -3.96 21.40 1.40
N VAL A 145 -2.72 21.45 1.87
CA VAL A 145 -2.32 20.96 3.20
C VAL A 145 -1.72 22.09 4.02
N GLU A 146 -2.10 22.19 5.30
CA GLU A 146 -1.57 23.21 6.23
C GLU A 146 -0.55 22.56 7.19
N SER A 147 0.22 23.35 7.97
CA SER A 147 1.21 22.86 8.96
C SER A 147 0.91 23.35 10.39
N THR A 148 0.71 22.45 11.36
CA THR A 148 0.50 22.72 12.80
C THR A 148 0.81 21.46 13.62
N ALA A 149 1.57 21.64 14.69
CA ALA A 149 1.94 20.58 15.62
C ALA A 149 0.82 20.36 16.64
N ASN A 150 0.52 19.10 16.96
CA ASN A 150 -0.33 18.76 18.09
C ASN A 150 0.30 17.56 18.80
N GLU A 151 0.45 17.58 20.11
CA GLU A 151 0.97 16.45 20.88
C GLU A 151 -0.18 15.80 21.64
N GLN A 152 -0.31 14.48 21.56
CA GLN A 152 -1.19 13.71 22.45
C GLN A 152 -0.40 12.57 23.07
N ARG A 153 -0.53 12.44 24.39
CA ARG A 153 0.12 11.41 25.20
C ARG A 153 -0.88 10.30 25.51
N ILE A 154 -0.51 9.04 25.30
CA ILE A 154 -1.40 7.88 25.50
C ILE A 154 -0.68 6.74 26.25
N GLU A 155 -1.47 5.99 27.01
CA GLU A 155 -1.10 4.85 27.86
C GLU A 155 -0.93 3.53 27.06
N SER A 156 -0.05 2.64 27.55
CA SER A 156 0.32 1.38 26.92
C SER A 156 -0.65 0.23 27.24
N GLY A 157 -1.02 -0.58 26.26
CA GLY A 157 -1.71 -1.86 26.46
C GLY A 157 -0.75 -3.01 26.80
N ASP A 158 -1.24 -4.00 27.55
CA ASP A 158 -0.46 -5.18 27.95
C ASP A 158 -0.52 -6.27 26.87
N ALA A 159 0.65 -6.62 26.30
CA ALA A 159 0.78 -7.73 25.36
C ALA A 159 0.94 -9.06 26.12
N SER A 160 0.18 -10.06 25.72
CA SER A 160 0.11 -11.36 26.38
C SER A 160 0.49 -12.48 25.42
N PHE A 161 1.78 -12.61 25.11
CA PHE A 161 2.30 -13.77 24.36
C PHE A 161 3.43 -14.46 25.14
N ASP A 162 3.48 -15.79 25.03
CA ASP A 162 4.48 -16.65 25.68
C ASP A 162 5.18 -17.50 24.60
N GLY A 163 6.47 -17.79 24.79
CA GLY A 163 7.27 -18.62 23.87
C GLY A 163 8.37 -17.88 23.11
N ASN A 164 9.10 -18.60 22.25
CA ASN A 164 10.22 -18.05 21.49
C ASN A 164 9.80 -17.54 20.09
N HIS A 165 8.63 -17.94 19.59
CA HIS A 165 8.03 -17.40 18.37
C HIS A 165 7.26 -16.12 18.73
N ILE A 166 7.73 -14.98 18.23
CA ILE A 166 7.24 -13.67 18.63
C ILE A 166 6.39 -13.10 17.48
N PRO A 167 5.07 -12.95 17.67
CA PRO A 167 4.18 -12.37 16.65
C PRO A 167 4.37 -10.86 16.55
N GLY A 168 3.92 -10.28 15.44
CA GLY A 168 3.74 -8.84 15.32
C GLY A 168 2.61 -8.32 16.21
N SER A 169 2.49 -7.00 16.27
CA SER A 169 1.53 -6.24 17.10
C SER A 169 1.76 -6.35 18.61
N VAL A 170 2.99 -6.66 19.02
CA VAL A 170 3.43 -6.64 20.43
C VAL A 170 4.37 -5.47 20.69
N GLU A 171 4.48 -5.05 21.95
CA GLU A 171 5.34 -3.93 22.33
C GLU A 171 6.81 -4.31 22.25
N CYS A 172 7.59 -3.47 21.57
CA CYS A 172 9.00 -3.67 21.32
C CYS A 172 9.77 -2.37 21.40
N GLY A 173 11.09 -2.44 21.39
CA GLY A 173 11.93 -1.28 21.16
C GLY A 173 13.30 -1.34 21.80
N SER A 174 13.80 -0.17 22.18
CA SER A 174 15.12 0.01 22.79
C SER A 174 14.96 0.17 24.31
N LYS A 175 16.02 0.61 25.00
CA LYS A 175 15.93 0.97 26.42
C LYS A 175 15.16 2.29 26.64
N ASP A 176 15.14 3.14 25.62
CA ASP A 176 14.74 4.54 25.75
C ASP A 176 13.45 4.85 24.97
N ALA A 177 13.00 3.95 24.10
CA ALA A 177 11.81 4.14 23.28
C ALA A 177 11.08 2.81 23.02
N ALA A 178 9.76 2.91 22.83
CA ALA A 178 8.86 1.80 22.55
C ALA A 178 8.08 2.03 21.24
N ALA A 179 7.77 0.93 20.56
CA ALA A 179 7.06 0.86 19.29
C ALA A 179 6.28 -0.45 19.20
N THR A 180 5.61 -0.64 18.07
CA THR A 180 4.95 -1.89 17.72
C THR A 180 5.86 -2.77 16.85
N LEU A 181 5.93 -4.05 17.16
CA LEU A 181 6.66 -5.04 16.37
C LEU A 181 5.87 -5.41 15.10
N SER A 182 6.52 -5.45 13.95
CA SER A 182 5.94 -6.05 12.73
C SER A 182 5.98 -7.59 12.79
N PRO A 183 5.10 -8.30 12.06
CA PRO A 183 5.28 -9.74 11.83
C PRO A 183 6.63 -10.01 11.14
N ALA A 184 7.04 -11.28 11.11
CA ALA A 184 8.28 -11.70 10.45
C ALA A 184 8.38 -11.13 9.02
N MET A 185 9.53 -10.53 8.73
CA MET A 185 9.98 -10.28 7.36
C MET A 185 11.13 -11.22 7.04
N TYR A 186 11.36 -11.44 5.75
CA TYR A 186 12.30 -12.43 5.26
C TYR A 186 13.29 -11.81 4.27
N ASP A 187 14.54 -12.24 4.37
CA ASP A 187 15.61 -12.01 3.40
C ASP A 187 16.01 -13.38 2.84
N GLY A 188 15.51 -13.71 1.65
CA GLY A 188 15.41 -15.10 1.21
C GLY A 188 14.63 -15.92 2.25
N GLU A 189 15.15 -17.08 2.63
CA GLU A 189 14.50 -17.94 3.64
C GLU A 189 14.75 -17.48 5.09
N THR A 190 15.55 -16.43 5.32
CA THR A 190 15.98 -16.04 6.67
C THR A 190 15.01 -15.02 7.29
N PRO A 191 14.29 -15.36 8.39
CA PRO A 191 13.41 -14.41 9.06
C PRO A 191 14.20 -13.40 9.91
N PHE A 192 13.71 -12.17 9.98
CA PHE A 192 14.23 -11.12 10.84
C PHE A 192 13.12 -10.32 11.52
N PHE A 193 13.46 -9.65 12.62
CA PHE A 193 12.57 -8.72 13.30
C PHE A 193 12.62 -7.35 12.65
N THR A 194 11.49 -6.66 12.61
CA THR A 194 11.42 -5.29 12.07
C THR A 194 10.44 -4.43 12.84
N THR A 195 10.74 -3.14 12.88
CA THR A 195 9.91 -2.05 13.39
C THR A 195 10.37 -0.77 12.69
N SER A 196 9.87 0.39 13.11
CA SER A 196 10.25 1.71 12.59
C SER A 196 11.73 2.03 12.78
N ASN A 197 12.37 2.70 11.81
CA ASN A 197 13.76 3.16 11.94
C ASN A 197 13.88 4.28 12.97
N HIS A 198 12.93 5.23 12.94
CA HIS A 198 12.94 6.40 13.83
C HIS A 198 12.87 6.07 15.33
N LEU A 199 12.62 4.81 15.70
CA LEU A 199 12.75 4.31 17.07
C LEU A 199 14.19 4.45 17.61
N TYR A 200 15.16 4.40 16.71
CA TYR A 200 16.58 4.51 17.02
C TYR A 200 17.17 5.88 16.66
N GLY A 201 16.50 6.64 15.78
CA GLY A 201 16.92 7.95 15.31
C GLY A 201 16.66 8.12 13.80
N ASP A 202 16.93 9.31 13.27
CA ASP A 202 16.58 9.67 11.89
C ASP A 202 17.61 9.24 10.83
N ASP A 203 18.84 8.87 11.22
CA ASP A 203 19.95 8.58 10.29
C ASP A 203 20.22 7.08 10.06
N GLY A 204 20.26 6.68 8.79
CA GLY A 204 20.11 5.28 8.34
C GLY A 204 21.24 4.28 8.58
N GLU A 205 22.34 4.59 9.26
CA GLU A 205 23.42 3.59 9.46
C GLU A 205 24.02 3.58 10.87
N GLN A 206 23.54 4.42 11.79
CA GLN A 206 24.21 4.66 13.08
C GLN A 206 23.89 3.61 14.16
N HIS A 207 22.90 2.75 13.94
CA HIS A 207 22.32 1.92 15.00
C HIS A 207 22.79 0.46 15.02
N ARG A 208 23.78 0.09 14.19
CA ARG A 208 24.24 -1.30 14.13
C ARG A 208 24.74 -1.79 15.49
N GLY A 209 24.26 -2.96 15.90
CA GLY A 209 24.61 -3.61 17.17
C GLY A 209 23.78 -3.13 18.36
N GLU A 210 22.90 -2.14 18.18
CA GLU A 210 22.01 -1.72 19.24
C GLU A 210 21.06 -2.85 19.64
N PRO A 211 20.81 -3.03 20.95
CA PRO A 211 19.96 -4.10 21.43
C PRO A 211 18.49 -3.81 21.12
N PHE A 212 17.75 -4.87 20.75
CA PHE A 212 16.32 -4.82 20.53
C PHE A 212 15.58 -5.72 21.52
N TYR A 213 14.53 -5.17 22.11
CA TYR A 213 13.76 -5.81 23.16
C TYR A 213 12.30 -5.94 22.77
N VAL A 214 11.65 -6.96 23.31
CA VAL A 214 10.20 -7.13 23.25
C VAL A 214 9.67 -7.29 24.66
N LYS A 215 8.57 -6.59 24.95
CA LYS A 215 7.85 -6.67 26.23
C LYS A 215 7.01 -7.93 26.27
N ARG A 216 7.19 -8.71 27.33
CA ARG A 216 6.41 -9.91 27.65
C ARG A 216 5.71 -9.71 28.99
N ARG A 217 4.87 -10.68 29.37
CA ARG A 217 4.24 -10.74 30.69
C ARG A 217 5.23 -10.62 31.85
N ASN A 218 6.45 -11.16 31.69
CA ASN A 218 7.51 -11.13 32.71
C ASN A 218 8.52 -9.98 32.52
N GLY A 219 8.19 -8.98 31.71
CA GLY A 219 9.01 -7.80 31.44
C GLY A 219 9.71 -7.84 30.09
N TRP A 220 10.67 -6.94 29.91
CA TRP A 220 11.43 -6.78 28.68
C TRP A 220 12.49 -7.87 28.52
N ARG A 221 12.52 -8.51 27.34
CA ARG A 221 13.55 -9.49 26.97
C ARG A 221 14.30 -9.00 25.73
N LYS A 222 15.63 -9.10 25.74
CA LYS A 222 16.45 -8.88 24.53
C LYS A 222 16.22 -10.03 23.55
N VAL A 223 15.76 -9.71 22.36
CA VAL A 223 15.40 -10.69 21.32
C VAL A 223 16.12 -10.46 19.99
N GLY A 224 16.79 -9.33 19.82
CA GLY A 224 17.57 -9.06 18.62
C GLY A 224 18.66 -8.03 18.80
N GLU A 225 19.43 -7.83 17.75
CA GLU A 225 20.39 -6.74 17.57
C GLU A 225 20.18 -6.09 16.21
N VAL A 226 20.23 -4.77 16.16
CA VAL A 226 20.04 -4.02 14.93
C VAL A 226 21.16 -4.36 13.95
N ARG A 227 20.79 -4.86 12.77
CA ARG A 227 21.72 -5.16 11.67
C ARG A 227 21.95 -3.93 10.81
N ARG A 228 20.86 -3.23 10.47
CA ARG A 228 20.83 -2.07 9.58
C ARG A 228 19.51 -1.29 9.70
N GLY A 229 19.59 0.03 9.71
CA GLY A 229 18.46 0.94 9.52
C GLY A 229 18.23 1.28 8.04
N TYR A 230 16.99 1.57 7.67
CA TYR A 230 16.59 1.96 6.32
C TYR A 230 15.78 3.24 6.39
N ALA A 231 16.45 4.38 6.59
CA ALA A 231 15.80 5.67 6.84
C ALA A 231 14.79 6.09 5.77
N LEU A 232 15.07 5.82 4.48
CA LEU A 232 14.19 6.22 3.37
C LEU A 232 12.86 5.46 3.34
N ASP A 233 12.85 4.23 3.83
CA ASP A 233 11.66 3.36 3.90
C ASP A 233 11.15 3.23 5.35
N ASP A 234 11.84 3.88 6.30
CA ASP A 234 11.58 3.97 7.75
C ASP A 234 11.33 2.62 8.44
N PHE A 235 12.25 1.69 8.24
CA PHE A 235 12.29 0.45 9.01
C PHE A 235 13.70 0.06 9.42
N VAL A 236 13.81 -0.83 10.40
CA VAL A 236 15.08 -1.38 10.86
C VAL A 236 15.06 -2.91 10.75
N ARG A 237 16.12 -3.48 10.19
CA ARG A 237 16.34 -4.93 10.20
C ARG A 237 17.08 -5.30 11.47
N ILE A 238 16.51 -6.23 12.22
CA ILE A 238 17.04 -6.73 13.48
C ILE A 238 17.25 -8.24 13.37
N ASP A 239 18.50 -8.67 13.56
CA ASP A 239 18.84 -10.08 13.55
C ASP A 239 18.43 -10.71 14.90
N PRO A 240 17.72 -11.85 14.90
CA PRO A 240 17.29 -12.50 16.13
C PRO A 240 18.46 -13.01 16.98
N VAL A 241 18.34 -12.92 18.30
CA VAL A 241 19.31 -13.47 19.27
C VAL A 241 18.60 -14.24 20.38
N ASN A 242 19.36 -14.94 21.23
CA ASN A 242 18.84 -15.63 22.42
C ASN A 242 17.72 -16.64 22.11
N GLY A 243 17.77 -17.28 20.94
CA GLY A 243 16.77 -18.25 20.48
C GLY A 243 15.38 -17.66 20.20
N ALA A 244 15.26 -16.34 20.07
CA ALA A 244 14.03 -15.70 19.60
C ALA A 244 13.83 -15.94 18.10
N VAL A 245 12.58 -16.12 17.70
CA VAL A 245 12.17 -16.40 16.32
C VAL A 245 11.06 -15.43 15.92
N PRO A 246 11.21 -14.61 14.88
CA PRO A 246 10.12 -13.82 14.32
C PRO A 246 9.02 -14.74 13.79
N ALA A 247 7.76 -14.47 14.13
CA ALA A 247 6.62 -15.25 13.64
C ALA A 247 5.87 -14.52 12.53
N SER A 248 5.46 -15.25 11.48
CA SER A 248 4.50 -14.79 10.46
C SER A 248 3.07 -14.78 11.01
N ALA A 249 2.85 -14.01 12.08
CA ALA A 249 1.56 -13.90 12.73
C ALA A 249 1.38 -12.51 13.35
N ILE A 250 0.12 -12.08 13.44
CA ILE A 250 -0.31 -10.86 14.12
C ILE A 250 -1.05 -11.28 15.38
N ASP A 251 -0.53 -10.90 16.55
CA ASP A 251 -1.18 -11.16 17.83
C ASP A 251 -2.59 -10.56 17.83
N GLY A 252 -3.56 -11.19 18.50
CA GLY A 252 -4.92 -10.66 18.66
C GLY A 252 -5.73 -10.42 17.37
N SER A 253 -5.29 -10.95 16.22
CA SER A 253 -6.06 -10.93 14.96
C SER A 253 -6.69 -12.29 14.67
N SER A 254 -7.84 -12.29 13.96
CA SER A 254 -8.47 -13.50 13.43
C SER A 254 -8.87 -13.28 11.95
N PRO A 255 -8.29 -14.03 11.00
CA PRO A 255 -7.14 -14.94 11.18
C PRO A 255 -5.89 -14.18 11.68
N SER A 256 -4.94 -14.90 12.28
CA SER A 256 -3.68 -14.32 12.79
C SER A 256 -2.49 -14.52 11.86
N VAL A 257 -2.51 -15.56 11.02
CA VAL A 257 -1.37 -15.95 10.18
C VAL A 257 -1.18 -14.94 9.06
N VAL A 258 0.04 -14.44 8.91
CA VAL A 258 0.47 -13.65 7.76
C VAL A 258 0.93 -14.61 6.68
N MET A 259 0.21 -14.63 5.57
CA MET A 259 0.50 -15.51 4.44
C MET A 259 1.32 -14.83 3.33
N GLY A 260 1.46 -13.51 3.37
CA GLY A 260 2.19 -12.77 2.36
C GLY A 260 1.80 -11.29 2.31
N GLN A 261 1.76 -10.71 1.11
CA GLN A 261 1.62 -9.28 0.91
C GLN A 261 0.90 -8.91 -0.38
N PHE A 262 0.29 -7.72 -0.41
CA PHE A 262 -0.34 -7.18 -1.61
C PHE A 262 0.69 -6.60 -2.59
N THR A 263 0.37 -6.68 -3.88
CA THR A 263 1.07 -5.90 -4.93
C THR A 263 0.52 -4.47 -4.99
N ARG A 264 1.22 -3.56 -5.71
CA ARG A 264 0.74 -2.19 -5.98
C ARG A 264 -0.68 -2.20 -6.57
N ALA A 265 -0.93 -3.08 -7.54
CA ALA A 265 -2.24 -3.23 -8.17
C ALA A 265 -3.26 -4.00 -7.29
N GLY A 266 -2.81 -4.89 -6.42
CA GLY A 266 -3.65 -5.53 -5.41
C GLY A 266 -4.27 -4.54 -4.43
N LEU A 267 -3.48 -3.57 -3.95
CA LEU A 267 -3.99 -2.49 -3.09
C LEU A 267 -5.03 -1.63 -3.81
N ALA A 268 -4.79 -1.33 -5.09
CA ALA A 268 -5.79 -0.66 -5.92
C ALA A 268 -7.10 -1.46 -6.00
N ARG A 269 -7.01 -2.78 -6.16
CA ARG A 269 -8.18 -3.66 -6.14
C ARG A 269 -8.90 -3.65 -4.79
N VAL A 270 -8.19 -3.72 -3.67
CA VAL A 270 -8.79 -3.62 -2.32
C VAL A 270 -9.62 -2.35 -2.19
N LYS A 271 -9.09 -1.21 -2.67
CA LYS A 271 -9.83 0.06 -2.71
C LYS A 271 -11.05 -0.01 -3.64
N ALA A 272 -10.88 -0.49 -4.88
CA ALA A 272 -11.96 -0.59 -5.86
C ALA A 272 -13.12 -1.48 -5.38
N HIS A 273 -12.81 -2.46 -4.53
CA HIS A 273 -13.78 -3.34 -3.88
C HIS A 273 -14.46 -2.73 -2.64
N GLY A 274 -14.11 -1.50 -2.26
CA GLY A 274 -14.63 -0.82 -1.06
C GLY A 274 -14.16 -1.43 0.26
N SER A 275 -13.13 -2.28 0.24
CA SER A 275 -12.64 -2.97 1.43
C SER A 275 -11.72 -2.07 2.26
N LYS A 276 -11.69 -2.32 3.57
CA LYS A 276 -10.92 -1.53 4.53
C LYS A 276 -9.71 -2.30 5.00
N LEU A 277 -8.54 -1.66 5.03
CA LEU A 277 -7.39 -2.21 5.74
C LEU A 277 -7.65 -2.23 7.24
N LYS A 278 -6.98 -3.15 7.92
CA LYS A 278 -6.96 -3.34 9.37
C LYS A 278 -5.55 -3.08 9.88
N LYS A 279 -5.43 -2.62 11.12
CA LYS A 279 -4.17 -2.53 11.86
C LYS A 279 -4.42 -2.94 13.29
N ARG A 280 -3.47 -3.64 13.88
CA ARG A 280 -3.37 -3.78 15.33
C ARG A 280 -2.03 -3.23 15.78
N ALA A 281 -2.07 -2.27 16.69
CA ALA A 281 -0.90 -1.66 17.27
C ALA A 281 -1.00 -1.67 18.80
N VAL A 282 0.14 -1.47 19.46
CA VAL A 282 0.24 -1.56 20.93
C VAL A 282 -0.62 -0.51 21.62
N VAL A 283 -0.67 0.69 21.05
CA VAL A 283 -1.31 1.85 21.68
C VAL A 283 -2.73 2.02 21.17
N SER A 284 -2.93 2.13 19.85
CA SER A 284 -4.29 2.31 19.31
C SER A 284 -5.16 1.05 19.39
N GLY A 285 -4.59 -0.11 19.72
CA GLY A 285 -5.27 -1.40 19.58
C GLY A 285 -5.68 -1.66 18.13
N PHE A 286 -6.89 -2.19 17.93
CA PHE A 286 -7.41 -2.52 16.61
C PHE A 286 -8.09 -1.34 15.93
N THR A 287 -7.70 -1.04 14.70
CA THR A 287 -8.23 0.05 13.87
C THR A 287 -8.47 -0.44 12.44
N SER A 288 -9.35 0.26 11.70
CA SER A 288 -9.64 -0.09 10.30
C SER A 288 -10.06 1.13 9.48
N GLY A 289 -9.78 1.12 8.18
CA GLY A 289 -10.08 2.25 7.32
C GLY A 289 -9.83 2.00 5.83
N ALA A 290 -10.40 2.86 4.98
CA ALA A 290 -10.30 2.72 3.53
C ALA A 290 -8.93 3.18 3.02
N ILE A 291 -8.47 2.59 1.91
CA ILE A 291 -7.31 3.10 1.17
C ILE A 291 -7.71 4.40 0.49
N GLN A 292 -6.94 5.45 0.73
CA GLN A 292 -7.15 6.75 0.09
C GLN A 292 -6.30 6.83 -1.19
N SER A 293 -5.00 6.60 -1.07
CA SER A 293 -4.06 6.60 -2.20
C SER A 293 -2.92 5.59 -1.98
N ILE A 294 -2.27 5.24 -3.09
CA ILE A 294 -1.18 4.27 -3.15
C ILE A 294 -0.02 4.86 -3.93
N ASP A 295 1.17 4.31 -3.69
CA ASP A 295 2.40 4.80 -4.31
C ASP A 295 2.63 6.28 -4.04
N GLY A 296 2.38 6.69 -2.80
CA GLY A 296 2.62 8.06 -2.37
C GLY A 296 4.12 8.38 -2.36
N MET A 297 4.43 9.60 -2.77
CA MET A 297 5.68 10.26 -2.48
C MET A 297 5.39 11.44 -1.55
N THR A 298 6.23 11.62 -0.53
CA THR A 298 6.09 12.73 0.42
C THR A 298 7.46 13.25 0.83
N CYS A 299 7.65 14.56 0.76
CA CYS A 299 8.86 15.25 1.21
C CYS A 299 8.71 15.79 2.65
N ALA A 300 7.64 15.38 3.33
CA ALA A 300 7.22 15.89 4.62
C ALA A 300 8.12 15.55 5.82
N TYR A 301 8.87 14.44 5.77
CA TYR A 301 9.45 13.79 6.96
C TYR A 301 10.98 13.85 7.04
N GLY A 302 11.63 14.76 6.33
CA GLY A 302 13.07 14.94 6.43
C GLY A 302 13.65 15.70 5.25
N THR A 303 14.97 15.84 5.24
CA THR A 303 15.75 16.36 4.11
C THR A 303 15.54 15.59 2.79
N VAL A 304 14.89 14.42 2.83
CA VAL A 304 14.70 13.52 1.67
C VAL A 304 13.25 13.02 1.58
N CYS A 305 12.71 13.00 0.36
CA CYS A 305 11.35 12.52 0.10
C CYS A 305 11.25 10.99 0.18
N LYS A 306 10.27 10.50 0.94
CA LYS A 306 9.92 9.07 1.05
C LYS A 306 8.99 8.68 -0.10
N ARG A 307 9.22 7.50 -0.69
CA ARG A 307 8.50 6.97 -1.86
C ARG A 307 7.75 5.68 -1.52
N GLY A 308 6.80 5.29 -2.37
CA GLY A 308 6.07 4.02 -2.25
C GLY A 308 5.19 3.95 -1.00
N GLN A 309 4.67 5.09 -0.57
CA GLN A 309 3.87 5.20 0.64
C GLN A 309 2.41 4.80 0.38
N LEU A 310 1.73 4.36 1.44
CA LEU A 310 0.33 3.95 1.43
C LEU A 310 -0.47 4.85 2.37
N LYS A 311 -1.44 5.60 1.83
CA LYS A 311 -2.35 6.49 2.59
C LYS A 311 -3.67 5.79 2.82
N TRP A 312 -4.08 5.61 4.08
CA TRP A 312 -5.33 4.93 4.41
C TRP A 312 -5.89 5.36 5.77
N GLY A 313 -7.14 5.03 6.05
CA GLY A 313 -7.77 5.31 7.34
C GLY A 313 -8.05 6.78 7.59
N SER A 314 -7.98 7.19 8.86
CA SER A 314 -8.28 8.53 9.37
C SER A 314 -7.38 8.87 10.55
N GLN A 315 -7.46 10.11 11.07
CA GLN A 315 -6.73 10.51 12.28
C GLN A 315 -7.04 9.59 13.48
N SER A 316 -8.29 9.14 13.63
CA SER A 316 -8.69 8.20 14.70
C SER A 316 -8.14 6.77 14.53
N SER A 317 -7.43 6.51 13.43
CA SER A 317 -6.90 5.18 13.12
C SER A 317 -5.45 4.99 13.61
N PHE A 318 -4.77 6.00 14.17
CA PHE A 318 -3.42 5.85 14.73
C PHE A 318 -3.20 6.64 16.02
N THR A 319 -2.15 6.25 16.74
CA THR A 319 -1.58 6.96 17.89
C THR A 319 -0.04 6.85 17.90
N ASP A 320 0.66 7.82 18.49
CA ASP A 320 2.11 7.71 18.75
C ASP A 320 2.44 6.44 19.55
N GLY A 321 3.45 5.68 19.10
CA GLY A 321 3.75 4.33 19.59
C GLY A 321 3.16 3.20 18.72
N ASP A 322 2.32 3.52 17.74
CA ASP A 322 1.90 2.58 16.70
C ASP A 322 2.99 2.32 15.64
N SER A 323 4.07 3.11 15.66
CA SER A 323 5.22 2.97 14.76
C SER A 323 5.69 1.52 14.67
N GLY A 324 6.04 1.09 13.46
CA GLY A 324 6.39 -0.30 13.17
C GLY A 324 5.23 -1.30 13.09
N SER A 325 3.98 -0.91 13.36
CA SER A 325 2.81 -1.76 13.10
C SER A 325 2.55 -1.95 11.60
N VAL A 326 1.88 -3.06 11.23
CA VAL A 326 1.47 -3.34 9.85
C VAL A 326 -0.02 -3.07 9.63
N SER A 327 -0.34 -2.65 8.41
CA SER A 327 -1.70 -2.62 7.88
C SER A 327 -1.89 -3.85 6.99
N TYR A 328 -3.06 -4.46 7.08
CA TYR A 328 -3.31 -5.77 6.48
C TYR A 328 -4.79 -5.96 6.13
N HIS A 329 -5.07 -6.95 5.30
CA HIS A 329 -6.42 -7.43 5.04
C HIS A 329 -6.38 -8.95 4.81
N PRO A 330 -7.41 -9.71 5.20
CA PRO A 330 -7.57 -11.08 4.71
C PRO A 330 -7.55 -11.12 3.17
N ASP A 331 -7.16 -12.23 2.57
CA ASP A 331 -7.31 -12.37 1.11
C ASP A 331 -8.79 -12.19 0.73
N LEU A 332 -9.08 -11.35 -0.27
CA LEU A 332 -10.45 -11.11 -0.73
C LEU A 332 -11.04 -12.35 -1.41
N GLU A 333 -10.20 -13.20 -2.00
CA GLU A 333 -10.63 -14.43 -2.66
C GLU A 333 -10.74 -15.61 -1.68
N ARG A 334 -9.91 -15.61 -0.63
CA ARG A 334 -9.74 -16.72 0.33
C ARG A 334 -9.50 -16.21 1.74
N PRO A 335 -10.49 -15.56 2.37
CA PRO A 335 -10.30 -14.84 3.65
C PRO A 335 -9.85 -15.72 4.81
N GLU A 336 -10.05 -17.04 4.72
CA GLU A 336 -9.62 -18.05 5.68
C GLU A 336 -8.13 -18.44 5.58
N ASP A 337 -7.47 -18.19 4.44
CA ASP A 337 -6.09 -18.66 4.19
C ASP A 337 -5.04 -17.87 5.01
N GLY A 338 -5.39 -16.65 5.42
CA GLY A 338 -4.55 -15.78 6.23
C GLY A 338 -4.68 -14.31 5.86
N LEU A 339 -3.67 -13.55 6.27
CA LEU A 339 -3.59 -12.11 6.08
C LEU A 339 -2.52 -11.75 5.05
N LEU A 340 -2.84 -10.78 4.19
CA LEU A 340 -1.90 -10.13 3.30
C LEU A 340 -1.54 -8.75 3.88
N VAL A 341 -0.23 -8.49 4.01
CA VAL A 341 0.29 -7.20 4.46
C VAL A 341 0.21 -6.18 3.33
N ALA A 342 -0.33 -5.00 3.65
CA ALA A 342 -0.45 -3.88 2.74
C ALA A 342 0.74 -2.91 2.84
N GLY A 343 1.15 -2.61 4.08
CA GLY A 343 2.29 -1.75 4.38
C GLY A 343 2.65 -1.80 5.85
N MET A 344 3.81 -1.25 6.19
CA MET A 344 4.31 -1.20 7.56
C MET A 344 4.57 0.23 8.01
N ASN A 345 4.86 0.36 9.30
CA ASN A 345 5.18 1.63 9.94
C ASN A 345 4.04 2.65 9.80
N ASN A 346 2.85 2.20 10.20
CA ASN A 346 1.62 2.98 10.15
C ASN A 346 1.61 4.03 11.27
N ALA A 347 2.17 5.20 10.98
CA ALA A 347 2.40 6.27 11.94
C ALA A 347 1.85 7.61 11.45
N ARG A 348 1.93 8.61 12.33
CA ARG A 348 1.45 9.97 12.09
C ARG A 348 2.12 10.61 10.88
N THR A 349 1.33 11.36 10.14
CA THR A 349 1.79 12.49 9.34
C THR A 349 1.63 13.80 10.14
N TRP A 350 2.72 14.54 10.42
CA TRP A 350 2.68 15.77 11.23
C TRP A 350 2.07 17.00 10.49
N TRP A 351 1.31 16.76 9.41
CA TRP A 351 0.58 17.80 8.67
C TRP A 351 -0.88 17.88 9.15
N PRO A 352 -1.39 19.03 9.58
CA PRO A 352 -2.81 19.29 9.78
C PRO A 352 -3.57 19.45 8.46
N GLY A 353 -4.87 19.16 8.54
CA GLY A 353 -5.77 19.07 7.39
C GLY A 353 -5.78 17.68 6.74
N GLU A 354 -4.76 16.88 7.00
CA GLU A 354 -4.61 15.54 6.44
C GLU A 354 -5.00 14.46 7.48
N ASP A 355 -6.19 13.87 7.28
CA ASP A 355 -6.79 12.87 8.18
C ASP A 355 -6.52 11.43 7.72
N TYR A 356 -5.33 10.88 7.97
CA TYR A 356 -4.99 9.50 7.59
C TYR A 356 -3.71 8.97 8.22
N ILE A 357 -3.41 7.70 7.92
CA ILE A 357 -2.20 6.96 8.25
C ILE A 357 -1.30 6.89 7.01
N TRP A 358 0.02 7.04 7.21
CA TRP A 358 1.04 6.66 6.22
C TRP A 358 1.85 5.48 6.70
N GLY A 359 2.25 4.65 5.75
CA GLY A 359 3.22 3.59 5.96
C GLY A 359 3.89 3.23 4.64
N THR A 360 5.08 2.64 4.71
CA THR A 360 5.77 2.14 3.52
C THR A 360 5.05 0.90 3.03
N ALA A 361 4.61 0.90 1.78
CA ALA A 361 3.88 -0.22 1.21
C ALA A 361 4.76 -1.48 1.11
N ALA A 362 4.19 -2.66 1.37
CA ALA A 362 4.96 -3.91 1.40
C ALA A 362 5.65 -4.20 0.05
N TYR A 363 4.97 -3.93 -1.07
CA TYR A 363 5.55 -4.08 -2.41
C TYR A 363 6.80 -3.20 -2.63
N ARG A 364 6.90 -2.06 -1.95
CA ARG A 364 8.05 -1.15 -2.05
C ARG A 364 9.27 -1.74 -1.37
N LEU A 365 9.09 -2.37 -0.20
CA LEU A 365 10.16 -3.04 0.53
C LEU A 365 10.76 -4.18 -0.29
N THR A 366 9.91 -4.95 -0.97
CA THR A 366 10.37 -6.00 -1.88
C THR A 366 11.09 -5.43 -3.09
N ALA A 367 10.53 -4.42 -3.75
CA ALA A 367 11.15 -3.83 -4.95
C ALA A 367 12.52 -3.21 -4.68
N ASN A 368 12.73 -2.61 -3.50
CA ASN A 368 14.00 -1.95 -3.16
C ASN A 368 15.04 -2.89 -2.52
N HIS A 369 14.58 -3.86 -1.72
CA HIS A 369 15.46 -4.64 -0.83
C HIS A 369 15.34 -6.15 -0.98
N GLY A 370 14.37 -6.64 -1.76
CA GLY A 370 14.08 -8.07 -1.87
C GLY A 370 13.38 -8.67 -0.63
N PHE A 371 13.01 -7.85 0.36
CA PHE A 371 12.40 -8.35 1.58
C PHE A 371 10.90 -8.63 1.41
N THR A 372 10.43 -9.71 2.04
CA THR A 372 9.06 -10.20 1.89
C THR A 372 8.41 -10.51 3.25
N PHE A 373 7.08 -10.55 3.31
CA PHE A 373 6.31 -10.98 4.49
C PHE A 373 5.98 -12.49 4.51
N SER A 374 6.53 -13.24 3.56
CA SER A 374 6.41 -14.68 3.42
C SER A 374 7.72 -15.18 2.80
N PRO A 375 8.33 -16.27 3.33
CA PRO A 375 9.59 -16.76 2.79
C PRO A 375 9.36 -17.17 1.32
N PRO A 376 10.20 -16.74 0.38
CA PRO A 376 10.20 -17.28 -0.97
C PRO A 376 10.75 -18.71 -0.97
N THR A 377 10.30 -19.57 -1.89
CA THR A 377 11.03 -20.81 -2.19
C THR A 377 12.34 -20.50 -2.92
N ALA A 378 13.35 -21.35 -2.73
CA ALA A 378 14.62 -21.24 -3.47
C ALA A 378 14.37 -21.18 -4.99
N GLY A 379 14.72 -20.05 -5.61
CA GLY A 379 14.54 -19.81 -7.05
C GLY A 379 13.35 -18.94 -7.45
N ALA A 380 12.60 -18.38 -6.49
CA ALA A 380 11.68 -17.28 -6.76
C ALA A 380 12.46 -16.04 -7.27
N PRO A 381 11.89 -15.25 -8.20
CA PRO A 381 12.60 -14.20 -8.95
C PRO A 381 13.07 -13.00 -8.12
#